data_AF-A0A8T0WE73-F1
#
_entry.id   AF-A0A8T0WE73-F1
#
_cell.length_a   1.000
_cell.length_b   1.000
_cell.length_c   1.000
_cell.angle_alpha   90.00
_cell.angle_beta   90.00
_cell.angle_gamma   90.00
#
_symmetry.space_group_name_H-M   'P 1'
#
loop_
_entity.id
_entity.type
_entity.pdbx_description
1 polymer ?
#
loop_
_entity_poly.entity_id
_entity_poly.type
_entity_poly.pdbx_seq_one_letter_code
_entity_poly.pdbx_strand_id
1 'polypeptide(L)'
;MERRSSVRFSPSEIARMEKLAAERKEQVLDNKFCQKLAEEFNCSAGRAGSKVLQATQVQGWFHDKFPESATKPICVPAVPQEKASGSEVNVKVSEKKSAASEEKLFPLDTSISNNEDEVSPVFPLETKDKIPDLEELEFEAKSSKDSAWYDIALFLAHRRNRAGEIEVRVRFEGFGADEDEWVNVKKCIRERSIPLESSQCRSIVEGDLVLCFREGNEEALHFDAHVLEVQRKQHDIRGCRCIFLVEYDHDRSQEKVSLRRLSRRPKYF
;
A
#
# COMPACT_ATOMS: atom_id res chain seq x y z
N MET A 1 25.85 -20.09 12.21
CA MET A 1 24.77 -20.50 13.13
C MET A 1 23.73 -19.39 13.07
N GLU A 2 22.46 -19.55 12.71
CA GLU A 2 21.62 -20.66 12.26
C GLU A 2 20.84 -20.12 11.04
N ARG A 3 20.63 -20.92 9.98
CA ARG A 3 19.66 -20.52 8.94
C ARG A 3 18.28 -20.56 9.60
N ARG A 4 17.72 -19.41 9.99
CA ARG A 4 16.27 -19.29 10.23
C ARG A 4 15.61 -19.69 8.92
N SER A 5 15.14 -20.93 8.85
CA SER A 5 14.29 -21.38 7.77
C SER A 5 13.01 -20.56 7.86
N SER A 6 12.90 -19.49 7.08
CA SER A 6 11.64 -18.75 6.95
C SER A 6 10.60 -19.72 6.45
N VAL A 7 9.69 -20.07 7.35
CA VAL A 7 8.56 -20.91 7.01
C VAL A 7 7.62 -20.08 6.15
N ARG A 8 7.30 -20.62 4.98
CA ARG A 8 6.39 -19.97 4.05
C ARG A 8 4.97 -20.21 4.56
N PHE A 9 4.34 -19.16 5.08
CA PHE A 9 2.90 -19.12 5.28
C PHE A 9 2.21 -19.01 3.91
N SER A 10 1.10 -19.71 3.73
CA SER A 10 0.25 -19.53 2.56
C SER A 10 -0.51 -18.21 2.66
N PRO A 11 -0.96 -17.63 1.53
CA PRO A 11 -1.72 -16.38 1.54
C PRO A 11 -2.94 -16.43 2.45
N SER A 12 -3.68 -17.55 2.46
CA SER A 12 -4.86 -17.72 3.32
C SER A 12 -4.53 -17.75 4.82
N GLU A 13 -3.36 -18.26 5.21
CA GLU A 13 -2.91 -18.25 6.60
C GLU A 13 -2.48 -16.86 7.04
N ILE A 14 -1.79 -16.12 6.15
CA ILE A 14 -1.39 -14.72 6.37
C ILE A 14 -2.63 -13.85 6.55
N ALA A 15 -3.59 -13.91 5.62
CA ALA A 15 -4.83 -13.14 5.69
C ALA A 15 -5.61 -13.44 6.98
N ARG A 16 -5.61 -14.70 7.43
CA ARG A 16 -6.24 -15.08 8.70
C ARG A 16 -5.51 -14.51 9.91
N MET A 17 -4.19 -14.52 9.92
CA MET A 17 -3.38 -13.92 10.98
C MET A 17 -3.55 -12.40 11.03
N GLU A 18 -3.60 -11.73 9.88
CA GLU A 18 -3.86 -10.29 9.78
C GLU A 18 -5.25 -9.90 10.29
N LYS A 19 -6.28 -10.68 9.93
CA LYS A 19 -7.64 -10.50 10.46
C LYS A 19 -7.66 -10.63 11.99
N LEU A 20 -7.03 -11.67 12.54
CA LEU A 20 -6.97 -11.91 13.98
C LEU A 20 -6.19 -10.81 14.72
N ALA A 21 -5.16 -10.24 14.11
CA ALA A 21 -4.43 -9.09 14.66
C ALA A 21 -5.26 -7.81 14.65
N ALA A 22 -6.03 -7.57 13.59
CA ALA A 22 -6.90 -6.40 13.48
C ALA A 22 -8.07 -6.42 14.48
N GLU A 23 -8.62 -7.61 14.76
CA GLU A 23 -9.74 -7.80 15.68
C GLU A 23 -9.33 -7.69 17.17
N ARG A 24 -8.08 -8.05 17.51
CA ARG A 24 -7.54 -7.95 18.88
C ARG A 24 -6.58 -6.79 19.00
N LYS A 25 -7.11 -5.56 19.10
CA LYS A 25 -6.29 -4.37 19.35
C LYS A 25 -5.46 -4.52 20.64
N GLU A 26 -4.14 -4.50 20.46
CA GLU A 26 -3.12 -3.94 21.35
C GLU A 26 -2.82 -4.58 22.72
N GLN A 27 -3.36 -5.76 23.08
CA GLN A 27 -2.85 -6.46 24.27
C GLN A 27 -2.88 -7.99 24.17
N VAL A 28 -1.67 -8.52 23.96
CA VAL A 28 -1.18 -9.89 24.22
C VAL A 28 -1.77 -11.00 23.33
N LEU A 29 -1.03 -11.31 22.27
CA LEU A 29 -1.10 -12.60 21.59
C LEU A 29 -0.33 -13.63 22.43
N ASP A 30 -1.03 -14.27 23.36
CA ASP A 30 -0.42 -15.26 24.27
C ASP A 30 0.10 -16.51 23.50
N ASN A 31 1.08 -17.20 24.07
CA ASN A 31 1.67 -18.41 23.50
C ASN A 31 0.60 -19.49 23.25
N LYS A 32 -0.39 -19.62 24.16
CA LYS A 32 -1.53 -20.54 23.98
C LYS A 32 -2.38 -20.21 22.76
N PHE A 33 -2.46 -18.93 22.38
CA PHE A 33 -3.17 -18.52 21.16
C PHE A 33 -2.39 -18.93 19.91
N CYS A 34 -1.07 -18.65 19.90
CA CYS A 34 -0.19 -19.03 18.79
C CYS A 34 -0.16 -20.55 18.58
N GLN A 35 -0.20 -21.33 19.66
CA GLN A 35 -0.25 -22.79 19.59
C GLN A 35 -1.55 -23.30 18.94
N LYS A 36 -2.72 -22.81 19.38
CA LYS A 36 -4.00 -23.18 18.78
C LYS A 36 -4.08 -22.82 17.30
N LEU A 37 -3.56 -21.64 16.94
CA LEU A 37 -3.57 -21.20 15.55
C LEU A 37 -2.63 -22.04 14.66
N ALA A 38 -1.46 -22.43 15.19
CA ALA A 38 -0.56 -23.34 14.49
C ALA A 38 -1.19 -24.74 14.28
N GLU A 39 -1.85 -25.29 15.29
CA GLU A 39 -2.58 -26.55 15.21
C GLU A 39 -3.69 -26.49 14.14
N GLU A 40 -4.47 -25.41 14.15
CA GLU A 40 -5.54 -25.20 13.17
C GLU A 40 -5.01 -25.14 11.73
N PHE A 41 -3.91 -24.42 11.50
CA PHE A 41 -3.27 -24.39 10.19
C PHE A 41 -2.74 -25.76 9.78
N ASN A 42 -2.14 -26.50 10.70
CA ASN A 42 -1.66 -27.86 10.41
C ASN A 42 -2.79 -28.85 10.11
N CYS A 43 -3.99 -28.64 10.66
CA CYS A 43 -5.18 -29.42 10.35
C CYS A 43 -5.89 -28.99 9.07
N SER A 44 -5.48 -27.89 8.44
CA SER A 44 -6.11 -27.40 7.21
C SER A 44 -5.74 -28.26 5.99
N ALA A 45 -6.70 -28.47 5.09
CA ALA A 45 -6.48 -29.25 3.86
C ALA A 45 -5.39 -28.63 2.96
N GLY A 46 -5.20 -27.31 3.01
CA GLY A 46 -4.17 -26.57 2.26
C GLY A 46 -2.73 -26.86 2.72
N ARG A 47 -2.55 -27.54 3.86
CA ARG A 47 -1.24 -27.91 4.42
C ARG A 47 -0.93 -29.40 4.31
N ALA A 48 -1.80 -30.22 3.72
CA ALA A 48 -1.55 -31.64 3.50
C ALA A 48 -0.23 -31.85 2.71
N GLY A 49 0.76 -32.51 3.33
CA GLY A 49 2.09 -32.75 2.74
C GLY A 49 3.13 -31.65 2.99
N SER A 50 2.78 -30.56 3.68
CA SER A 50 3.71 -29.50 4.08
C SER A 50 4.37 -29.78 5.44
N LYS A 51 5.49 -29.11 5.71
CA LYS A 51 6.13 -29.14 7.04
C LYS A 51 5.17 -28.56 8.09
N VAL A 52 5.08 -29.24 9.23
CA VAL A 52 4.27 -28.83 10.39
C VAL A 52 4.72 -27.47 10.91
N LEU A 53 3.77 -26.53 10.99
CA LEU A 53 3.95 -25.21 11.58
C LEU A 53 4.10 -25.32 13.09
N GLN A 54 5.11 -24.64 13.62
CA GLN A 54 5.34 -24.52 15.05
C GLN A 54 4.72 -23.23 15.58
N ALA A 55 4.24 -23.25 16.83
CA ALA A 55 3.67 -22.08 17.50
C ALA A 55 4.64 -20.88 17.51
N THR A 56 5.95 -21.15 17.62
CA THR A 56 7.02 -20.14 17.58
C THR A 56 7.12 -19.40 16.25
N GLN A 57 6.73 -20.04 15.14
CA GLN A 57 6.75 -19.43 13.81
C GLN A 57 5.57 -18.48 13.64
N VAL A 58 4.39 -18.89 14.10
CA VAL A 58 3.18 -18.06 14.16
C VAL A 58 3.44 -16.85 15.05
N GLN A 59 4.05 -17.06 16.23
CA GLN A 59 4.40 -15.99 17.15
C GLN A 59 5.44 -15.02 16.57
N GLY A 60 6.48 -15.54 15.91
CA GLY A 60 7.50 -14.70 15.26
C GLY A 60 6.91 -13.80 14.18
N TRP A 61 5.96 -14.31 13.39
CA TRP A 61 5.26 -13.51 12.40
C TRP A 61 4.48 -12.35 13.03
N PHE A 62 3.82 -12.57 14.17
CA PHE A 62 3.09 -11.51 14.86
C PHE A 62 4.03 -10.47 15.46
N HIS A 63 5.16 -10.87 16.05
CA HIS A 63 6.16 -9.92 16.57
C HIS A 63 6.85 -9.10 15.46
N ASP A 64 7.15 -9.70 14.31
CA ASP A 64 7.76 -9.00 13.17
C ASP A 64 6.80 -7.95 12.58
N LYS A 65 5.49 -8.23 12.57
CA LYS A 65 4.45 -7.33 12.04
C LYS A 65 3.97 -6.29 13.06
N PHE A 66 3.98 -6.63 14.34
CA PHE A 66 3.57 -5.78 15.45
C PHE A 66 4.65 -5.81 16.53
N PRO A 67 5.76 -5.09 16.34
CA PRO A 67 6.75 -4.95 17.39
C PRO A 67 6.08 -4.30 18.60
N GLU A 68 6.07 -5.01 19.74
CA GLU A 68 5.65 -4.42 21.01
C GLU A 68 6.44 -3.10 21.17
N SER A 69 5.70 -2.00 21.33
CA SER A 69 6.18 -0.63 21.47
C SER A 69 7.67 -0.54 21.79
N ALA A 70 8.47 -0.12 20.81
CA ALA A 70 9.89 0.16 21.00
C ALA A 70 10.04 1.27 22.05
N THR A 71 10.23 0.84 23.30
CA THR A 71 10.89 1.62 24.32
C THR A 71 12.25 1.99 23.74
N LYS A 72 12.45 3.28 23.46
CA LYS A 72 13.72 3.83 22.97
C LYS A 72 14.89 3.28 23.81
N PRO A 73 15.90 2.65 23.19
CA PRO A 73 17.20 2.53 23.82
C PRO A 73 17.77 3.95 23.95
N ILE A 74 17.97 4.38 25.19
CA ILE A 74 18.74 5.58 25.52
C ILE A 74 20.19 5.30 25.10
N CYS A 75 20.61 5.90 23.98
CA CYS A 75 22.03 6.09 23.71
C CYS A 75 22.50 7.29 24.53
N VAL A 76 23.36 7.00 25.50
CA VAL A 76 24.07 7.94 26.36
C VAL A 76 25.08 8.73 25.51
N PRO A 77 25.12 10.06 25.56
CA PRO A 77 26.32 10.82 25.24
C PRO A 77 27.04 11.16 26.56
N ALA A 78 28.28 10.71 26.67
CA ALA A 78 29.18 11.10 27.73
C ALA A 78 29.42 12.61 27.71
N VAL A 79 29.26 13.25 28.87
CA VAL A 79 29.65 14.64 29.15
C VAL A 79 31.14 14.67 29.49
N PRO A 80 31.91 15.63 28.94
CA PRO A 80 33.01 16.24 29.70
C PRO A 80 32.55 17.55 30.36
N GLN A 81 32.88 17.66 31.65
CA GLN A 81 32.57 18.76 32.55
C GLN A 81 33.09 20.12 32.08
N GLU A 82 32.40 21.20 32.42
CA GLU A 82 32.99 22.31 33.17
C GLU A 82 31.93 23.24 33.79
N LYS A 83 32.39 23.99 34.80
CA LYS A 83 31.64 24.53 35.94
C LYS A 83 30.95 25.89 35.70
N ALA A 84 29.95 26.13 36.55
CA ALA A 84 29.87 27.25 37.52
C ALA A 84 28.65 28.17 37.38
N SER A 85 28.00 28.35 38.55
CA SER A 85 27.25 29.52 39.03
C SER A 85 25.98 29.91 38.26
N GLY A 86 24.82 30.12 38.86
CA GLY A 86 24.45 30.32 40.25
C GLY A 86 23.17 31.17 40.27
N SER A 87 22.46 31.09 41.40
CA SER A 87 21.39 31.98 41.86
C SER A 87 19.93 31.68 41.48
N GLU A 88 19.15 31.85 42.54
CA GLU A 88 17.80 31.42 42.83
C GLU A 88 16.74 32.53 42.54
N VAL A 89 15.50 32.16 42.88
CA VAL A 89 14.41 32.97 43.49
C VAL A 89 13.22 33.44 42.62
N ASN A 90 12.07 32.86 42.98
CA ASN A 90 10.71 33.41 43.21
C ASN A 90 9.73 33.82 42.09
N VAL A 91 8.59 33.10 42.13
CA VAL A 91 7.21 33.56 42.44
C VAL A 91 6.59 34.63 41.52
N LYS A 92 5.47 34.26 40.87
CA LYS A 92 4.13 34.79 41.21
C LYS A 92 2.99 34.03 40.50
N VAL A 93 1.99 33.75 41.32
CA VAL A 93 0.61 33.34 41.03
C VAL A 93 -0.16 34.47 40.34
N SER A 94 -1.11 34.14 39.46
CA SER A 94 -2.41 34.84 39.43
C SER A 94 -3.52 33.95 38.87
N GLU A 95 -4.55 33.81 39.68
CA GLU A 95 -5.80 33.07 39.45
C GLU A 95 -6.70 33.74 38.39
N LYS A 96 -7.63 32.96 37.80
CA LYS A 96 -9.07 33.13 38.02
C LYS A 96 -9.94 31.97 37.46
N LYS A 97 -10.86 31.54 38.33
CA LYS A 97 -12.07 30.70 38.20
C LYS A 97 -12.94 31.04 36.97
N SER A 98 -13.76 30.14 36.42
CA SER A 98 -15.05 29.64 36.97
C SER A 98 -15.44 28.34 36.21
N ALA A 99 -15.79 27.22 36.86
CA ALA A 99 -17.01 26.81 37.56
C ALA A 99 -17.98 25.98 36.68
N ALA A 100 -18.41 24.85 37.25
CA ALA A 100 -19.02 23.67 36.65
C ALA A 100 -20.53 23.79 36.32
N SER A 101 -21.05 22.82 35.55
CA SER A 101 -22.20 22.02 36.00
C SER A 101 -22.24 20.66 35.30
N GLU A 102 -22.55 19.63 36.10
CA GLU A 102 -22.53 18.20 35.84
C GLU A 102 -23.90 17.65 35.37
N GLU A 103 -23.82 16.56 34.60
CA GLU A 103 -24.60 15.31 34.61
C GLU A 103 -26.15 15.30 34.64
N LYS A 104 -26.73 14.51 33.72
CA LYS A 104 -27.86 13.63 34.07
C LYS A 104 -28.01 12.42 33.12
N LEU A 105 -28.24 11.26 33.73
CA LEU A 105 -28.38 9.93 33.15
C LEU A 105 -29.83 9.38 33.29
N PHE A 106 -30.23 8.53 32.31
CA PHE A 106 -31.25 7.44 32.29
C PHE A 106 -32.76 7.77 32.51
N PRO A 107 -33.77 6.91 32.15
CA PRO A 107 -33.75 5.46 31.81
C PRO A 107 -34.67 4.94 30.66
N LEU A 108 -34.59 3.61 30.45
CA LEU A 108 -35.27 2.65 29.55
C LEU A 108 -36.78 2.42 29.87
N ASP A 109 -37.65 2.17 28.88
CA ASP A 109 -38.46 0.94 28.76
C ASP A 109 -39.46 0.86 27.56
N THR A 110 -39.33 -0.25 26.83
CA THR A 110 -40.35 -1.21 26.34
C THR A 110 -41.76 -0.75 25.92
N SER A 111 -42.12 -0.94 24.64
CA SER A 111 -43.43 -1.51 24.24
C SER A 111 -43.45 -2.06 22.82
N ILE A 112 -44.15 -3.20 22.69
CA ILE A 112 -44.40 -4.03 21.51
C ILE A 112 -45.55 -3.43 20.68
N SER A 113 -45.45 -3.45 19.35
CA SER A 113 -46.63 -3.57 18.47
C SER A 113 -46.23 -4.20 17.13
N ASN A 114 -46.92 -5.30 16.80
CA ASN A 114 -46.93 -5.92 15.47
C ASN A 114 -47.61 -4.98 14.47
N ASN A 115 -47.15 -4.99 13.21
CA ASN A 115 -47.99 -5.20 12.03
C ASN A 115 -47.11 -5.43 10.79
N GLU A 116 -47.61 -6.35 9.97
CA GLU A 116 -47.03 -6.94 8.78
C GLU A 116 -47.12 -5.98 7.58
N ASP A 117 -46.10 -6.01 6.71
CA ASP A 117 -46.17 -6.09 5.24
C ASP A 117 -45.05 -5.32 4.51
N GLU A 118 -44.57 -5.99 3.47
CA GLU A 118 -43.93 -5.47 2.25
C GLU A 118 -42.39 -5.21 2.22
N VAL A 119 -41.73 -6.27 1.72
CA VAL A 119 -40.66 -6.29 0.71
C VAL A 119 -39.27 -5.75 1.12
N SER A 120 -38.48 -6.68 1.64
CA SER A 120 -37.01 -6.65 1.57
C SER A 120 -36.54 -7.08 0.17
N PRO A 121 -35.56 -6.40 -0.47
CA PRO A 121 -34.91 -6.96 -1.63
C PRO A 121 -34.02 -8.12 -1.16
N VAL A 122 -34.45 -9.33 -1.50
CA VAL A 122 -33.68 -10.56 -1.44
C VAL A 122 -32.41 -10.35 -2.27
N PHE A 123 -31.25 -10.26 -1.62
CA PHE A 123 -29.97 -10.39 -2.31
C PHE A 123 -29.84 -11.84 -2.77
N PRO A 124 -29.72 -12.13 -4.08
CA PRO A 124 -29.47 -13.49 -4.54
C PRO A 124 -28.12 -13.96 -4.03
N LEU A 125 -28.16 -15.05 -3.25
CA LEU A 125 -27.00 -15.84 -2.91
C LEU A 125 -26.46 -16.51 -4.19
N GLU A 126 -25.17 -16.33 -4.43
CA GLU A 126 -24.29 -17.14 -5.28
C GLU A 126 -24.61 -17.25 -6.78
N THR A 127 -23.97 -16.39 -7.58
CA THR A 127 -23.21 -16.91 -8.73
C THR A 127 -21.73 -16.85 -8.41
N LYS A 128 -21.16 -18.04 -8.37
CA LYS A 128 -19.73 -18.34 -8.24
C LYS A 128 -19.05 -17.98 -9.56
N ASP A 129 -19.07 -16.71 -9.92
CA ASP A 129 -18.29 -16.18 -11.02
C ASP A 129 -16.87 -16.02 -10.49
N LYS A 130 -15.96 -16.79 -11.08
CA LYS A 130 -14.53 -16.76 -10.79
C LYS A 130 -14.05 -15.33 -11.01
N ILE A 131 -13.99 -14.57 -9.93
CA ILE A 131 -13.19 -13.35 -9.84
C ILE A 131 -11.77 -13.79 -10.21
N PRO A 132 -11.23 -13.37 -11.37
CA PRO A 132 -9.81 -13.58 -11.66
C PRO A 132 -9.05 -13.00 -10.49
N ASP A 133 -8.03 -13.72 -10.02
CA ASP A 133 -7.18 -13.41 -8.87
C ASP A 133 -6.93 -11.89 -8.71
N LEU A 134 -7.84 -11.19 -8.02
CA LEU A 134 -7.81 -9.73 -7.88
C LEU A 134 -6.60 -9.29 -7.05
N GLU A 135 -5.94 -10.25 -6.39
CA GLU A 135 -4.79 -10.07 -5.53
C GLU A 135 -3.48 -9.83 -6.32
N GLU A 136 -3.46 -10.03 -7.65
CA GLU A 136 -2.27 -9.77 -8.49
C GLU A 136 -2.31 -8.43 -9.26
N LEU A 137 -3.42 -7.68 -9.23
CA LEU A 137 -3.54 -6.43 -10.00
C LEU A 137 -2.92 -5.25 -9.24
N GLU A 138 -1.78 -4.77 -9.73
CA GLU A 138 -1.15 -3.55 -9.27
C GLU A 138 -1.58 -2.37 -10.13
N PHE A 139 -1.67 -1.20 -9.53
CA PHE A 139 -2.15 0.01 -10.18
C PHE A 139 -1.14 1.14 -10.05
N GLU A 140 -1.12 2.01 -11.05
CA GLU A 140 -0.43 3.29 -11.03
C GLU A 140 -1.44 4.41 -11.25
N ALA A 141 -1.17 5.58 -10.67
CA ALA A 141 -1.98 6.77 -10.84
C ALA A 141 -1.16 7.97 -11.27
N LYS A 142 -1.79 8.84 -12.06
CA LYS A 142 -1.21 10.09 -12.54
C LYS A 142 -1.45 11.19 -11.50
N SER A 143 -0.38 11.75 -10.94
CA SER A 143 -0.48 12.88 -10.01
C SER A 143 -0.91 14.14 -10.75
N SER A 144 -1.70 14.95 -10.04
CA SER A 144 -2.15 16.26 -10.51
C SER A 144 -1.08 17.35 -10.39
N LYS A 145 -0.04 17.12 -9.59
CA LYS A 145 1.01 18.11 -9.28
C LYS A 145 2.03 18.25 -10.41
N ASP A 146 2.47 17.13 -10.95
CA ASP A 146 3.61 17.04 -11.87
C ASP A 146 3.27 16.29 -13.18
N SER A 147 2.07 15.73 -13.29
CA SER A 147 1.65 14.87 -14.41
C SER A 147 2.46 13.58 -14.57
N ALA A 148 3.21 13.15 -13.56
CA ALA A 148 3.92 11.88 -13.53
C ALA A 148 3.03 10.75 -13.02
N TRP A 149 3.39 9.51 -13.37
CA TRP A 149 2.74 8.29 -12.90
C TRP A 149 3.51 7.67 -11.74
N TYR A 150 2.76 7.23 -10.73
CA TYR A 150 3.28 6.65 -9.50
C TYR A 150 2.51 5.38 -9.14
N ASP A 151 3.22 4.39 -8.59
CA ASP A 151 2.60 3.17 -8.09
C ASP A 151 1.68 3.48 -6.89
N ILE A 152 0.49 2.87 -6.89
CA ILE A 152 -0.51 3.04 -5.83
C ILE A 152 -0.25 2.00 -4.76
N ALA A 153 0.03 2.46 -3.54
CA ALA A 153 0.11 1.59 -2.37
C ALA A 153 -1.27 1.23 -1.84
N LEU A 154 -2.18 2.22 -1.72
CA LEU A 154 -3.50 2.02 -1.11
C LEU A 154 -4.58 2.89 -1.76
N PHE A 155 -5.77 2.31 -1.90
CA PHE A 155 -7.02 3.06 -2.12
C PHE A 155 -7.68 3.36 -0.78
N LEU A 156 -7.81 4.63 -0.42
CA LEU A 156 -8.25 5.07 0.90
C LEU A 156 -9.74 5.39 0.96
N ALA A 157 -10.28 6.00 -0.11
CA ALA A 157 -11.67 6.43 -0.17
C ALA A 157 -12.12 6.59 -1.63
N HIS A 158 -13.42 6.69 -1.86
CA HIS A 158 -14.00 7.07 -3.15
C HIS A 158 -15.03 8.19 -2.96
N ARG A 159 -15.23 9.01 -3.99
CA ARG A 159 -16.27 10.04 -4.04
C ARG A 159 -16.80 10.22 -5.46
N ARG A 160 -18.00 10.77 -5.58
CA ARG A 160 -18.54 11.26 -6.84
C ARG A 160 -18.50 12.79 -6.82
N ASN A 161 -17.86 13.40 -7.81
CA ASN A 161 -17.81 14.85 -7.92
C ASN A 161 -19.12 15.41 -8.50
N ARG A 162 -19.28 16.74 -8.56
CA ARG A 162 -20.51 17.39 -9.06
C ARG A 162 -20.80 17.08 -10.54
N ALA A 163 -19.76 16.76 -11.32
CA ALA A 163 -19.91 16.35 -12.72
C ALA A 163 -20.33 14.88 -12.88
N GLY A 164 -20.49 14.15 -11.76
CA GLY A 164 -20.84 12.73 -11.77
C GLY A 164 -19.65 11.80 -12.02
N GLU A 165 -18.43 12.34 -12.10
CA GLU A 165 -17.23 11.53 -12.26
C GLU A 165 -16.83 10.90 -10.92
N ILE A 166 -16.25 9.70 -10.99
CA ILE A 166 -15.75 8.98 -9.82
C ILE A 166 -14.28 9.32 -9.61
N GLU A 167 -13.97 9.76 -8.40
CA GLU A 167 -12.62 10.01 -7.93
C GLU A 167 -12.33 9.10 -6.74
N VAL A 168 -11.09 8.65 -6.62
CA VAL A 168 -10.62 7.89 -5.47
C VAL A 168 -9.45 8.60 -4.83
N ARG A 169 -9.36 8.48 -3.51
CA ARG A 169 -8.23 8.99 -2.75
C ARG A 169 -7.18 7.89 -2.69
N VAL A 170 -6.00 8.15 -3.21
CA VAL A 170 -4.89 7.19 -3.31
C VAL A 170 -3.73 7.60 -2.43
N ARG A 171 -3.02 6.62 -1.89
CA ARG A 171 -1.68 6.77 -1.33
C ARG A 171 -0.69 6.16 -2.29
N PHE A 172 0.34 6.92 -2.65
CA PHE A 172 1.42 6.47 -3.51
C PHE A 172 2.47 5.67 -2.73
N GLU A 173 3.15 4.74 -3.40
CA GLU A 173 4.25 3.99 -2.81
C GLU A 173 5.43 4.91 -2.48
N GLY A 174 5.96 4.80 -1.25
CA GLY A 174 7.05 5.65 -0.76
C GLY A 174 6.62 7.01 -0.21
N PHE A 175 5.33 7.36 -0.26
CA PHE A 175 4.81 8.65 0.19
C PHE A 175 3.90 8.54 1.44
N GLY A 176 3.85 9.64 2.20
CA GLY A 176 3.05 9.77 3.42
C GLY A 176 1.60 10.22 3.18
N ALA A 177 0.83 10.33 4.26
CA ALA A 177 -0.58 10.73 4.21
C ALA A 177 -0.81 12.20 3.77
N ASP A 178 0.23 13.02 3.89
CA ASP A 178 0.32 14.40 3.43
C ASP A 178 0.30 14.51 1.90
N GLU A 179 0.76 13.46 1.21
CA GLU A 179 0.83 13.39 -0.24
C GLU A 179 -0.37 12.65 -0.87
N ASP A 180 -1.34 12.21 -0.06
CA ASP A 180 -2.54 11.51 -0.56
C ASP A 180 -3.35 12.39 -1.52
N GLU A 181 -3.67 11.89 -2.72
CA GLU A 181 -4.35 12.65 -3.77
C GLU A 181 -5.72 12.08 -4.15
N TRP A 182 -6.66 12.96 -4.50
CA TRP A 182 -7.90 12.56 -5.17
C TRP A 182 -7.69 12.52 -6.68
N VAL A 183 -7.77 11.33 -7.27
CA VAL A 183 -7.53 11.10 -8.69
C VAL A 183 -8.78 10.57 -9.39
N ASN A 184 -9.00 10.99 -10.65
CA ASN A 184 -10.12 10.53 -11.46
C ASN A 184 -9.88 9.09 -11.93
N VAL A 185 -10.83 8.18 -11.65
CA VAL A 185 -10.65 6.74 -11.96
C VAL A 185 -10.50 6.49 -13.45
N LYS A 186 -11.25 7.19 -14.31
CA LYS A 186 -11.24 6.93 -15.76
C LYS A 186 -10.03 7.50 -16.48
N LYS A 187 -9.48 8.61 -15.97
CA LYS A 187 -8.43 9.40 -16.65
C LYS A 187 -7.05 9.19 -16.06
N CYS A 188 -6.97 8.91 -14.75
CA CYS A 188 -5.73 9.01 -13.99
C CYS A 188 -5.37 7.73 -13.25
N ILE A 189 -6.06 6.61 -13.48
CA ILE A 189 -5.75 5.31 -12.86
C ILE A 189 -5.72 4.25 -13.94
N ARG A 190 -4.72 3.38 -13.86
CA ARG A 190 -4.58 2.23 -14.76
C ARG A 190 -3.77 1.14 -14.10
N GLU A 191 -3.84 -0.07 -14.65
CA GLU A 191 -2.96 -1.17 -14.26
C GLU A 191 -1.50 -0.77 -14.46
N ARG A 192 -0.61 -1.21 -13.56
CA ARG A 192 0.81 -0.85 -13.55
C ARG A 192 1.50 -1.21 -14.87
N SER A 193 2.36 -0.32 -15.34
CA SER A 193 3.18 -0.53 -16.53
C SER A 193 4.24 -1.61 -16.27
N ILE A 194 4.52 -2.44 -17.27
CA ILE A 194 5.39 -3.61 -17.12
C ILE A 194 6.79 -3.28 -17.66
N PRO A 195 7.85 -3.35 -16.83
CA PRO A 195 9.23 -3.17 -17.28
C PRO A 195 9.60 -4.13 -18.42
N LEU A 196 10.42 -3.66 -19.36
CA LEU A 196 10.82 -4.43 -20.53
C LEU A 196 12.15 -5.17 -20.31
N GLU A 197 12.16 -6.46 -20.63
CA GLU A 197 13.40 -7.22 -20.72
C GLU A 197 14.16 -6.92 -22.00
N SER A 198 15.49 -7.14 -21.99
CA SER A 198 16.36 -6.88 -23.16
C SER A 198 15.96 -7.65 -24.42
N SER A 199 15.35 -8.83 -24.27
CA SER A 199 14.83 -9.68 -25.36
C SER A 199 13.52 -9.14 -25.95
N GLN A 200 12.78 -8.33 -25.19
CA GLN A 200 11.45 -7.83 -25.54
C GLN A 200 11.48 -6.53 -26.35
N CYS A 201 12.66 -6.03 -26.72
CA CYS A 201 12.77 -4.77 -27.49
C CYS A 201 11.92 -4.77 -28.77
N ARG A 202 11.76 -5.94 -29.41
CA ARG A 202 10.98 -6.12 -30.65
C ARG A 202 9.48 -5.94 -30.46
N SER A 203 8.96 -6.02 -29.23
CA SER A 203 7.54 -5.83 -28.96
C SER A 203 7.12 -4.36 -28.98
N ILE A 204 8.07 -3.43 -28.95
CA ILE A 204 7.84 -1.98 -29.02
C ILE A 204 7.96 -1.54 -30.46
N VAL A 205 6.91 -0.93 -30.99
CA VAL A 205 6.83 -0.42 -32.36
C VAL A 205 6.45 1.08 -32.36
N GLU A 206 6.56 1.71 -33.53
CA GLU A 206 6.15 3.11 -33.71
C GLU A 206 4.63 3.24 -33.46
N GLY A 207 4.25 4.30 -32.76
CA GLY A 207 2.89 4.58 -32.29
C GLY A 207 2.54 3.98 -30.93
N ASP A 208 3.37 3.10 -30.36
CA ASP A 208 3.08 2.51 -29.05
C ASP A 208 3.10 3.56 -27.92
N LEU A 209 2.12 3.47 -27.03
CA LEU A 209 2.12 4.16 -25.73
C LEU A 209 3.03 3.41 -24.76
N VAL A 210 4.01 4.12 -24.21
CA VAL A 210 4.97 3.60 -23.23
C VAL A 210 5.04 4.52 -22.02
N LEU A 211 5.31 3.93 -20.86
CA LEU A 211 5.72 4.71 -19.69
C LEU A 211 7.24 4.88 -19.75
N CYS A 212 7.70 6.12 -19.82
CA CYS A 212 9.10 6.48 -19.99
C CYS A 212 9.64 7.12 -18.71
N PHE A 213 10.70 6.53 -18.17
CA PHE A 213 11.48 7.11 -17.08
C PHE A 213 12.32 8.28 -17.62
N ARG A 214 12.17 9.46 -17.02
CA ARG A 214 12.92 10.67 -17.34
C ARG A 214 13.67 11.16 -16.11
N GLU A 215 15.00 11.14 -16.23
CA GLU A 215 15.91 11.66 -15.22
C GLU A 215 16.18 13.14 -15.52
N GLY A 216 15.67 14.01 -14.65
CA GLY A 216 15.99 15.43 -14.60
C GLY A 216 17.11 15.73 -13.59
N ASN A 217 17.44 17.02 -13.44
CA ASN A 217 18.52 17.43 -12.55
C ASN A 217 18.21 17.18 -11.06
N GLU A 218 16.94 17.33 -10.68
CA GLU A 218 16.47 17.25 -9.29
C GLU A 218 15.50 16.09 -9.06
N GLU A 219 14.87 15.59 -10.13
CA GLU A 219 13.77 14.64 -10.05
C GLU A 219 13.90 13.54 -11.11
N ALA A 220 13.42 12.35 -10.77
CA ALA A 220 13.45 11.18 -11.62
C ALA A 220 12.04 10.58 -11.70
N LEU A 221 11.34 10.89 -12.79
CA LEU A 221 9.88 10.73 -12.90
C LEU A 221 9.49 9.83 -14.08
N HIS A 222 8.28 9.31 -14.03
CA HIS A 222 7.73 8.46 -15.08
C HIS A 222 6.58 9.16 -15.81
N PHE A 223 6.67 9.28 -17.13
CA PHE A 223 5.69 9.98 -17.96
C PHE A 223 5.19 9.11 -19.09
N ASP A 224 3.96 9.36 -19.54
CA ASP A 224 3.48 8.79 -20.79
C ASP A 224 4.21 9.41 -21.98
N ALA A 225 4.61 8.55 -22.91
CA ALA A 225 5.20 8.96 -24.17
C ALA A 225 4.78 8.02 -25.30
N HIS A 226 4.75 8.55 -26.51
CA HIS A 226 4.52 7.78 -27.73
C HIS A 226 5.82 7.55 -28.48
N VAL A 227 6.02 6.32 -28.95
CA VAL A 227 7.20 5.95 -29.74
C VAL A 227 7.05 6.52 -31.16
N LEU A 228 7.95 7.41 -31.56
CA LEU A 228 7.98 8.01 -32.90
C LEU A 228 8.83 7.23 -33.89
N GLU A 229 9.97 6.71 -33.44
CA GLU A 229 10.94 6.00 -34.30
C GLU A 229 11.66 4.93 -33.50
N VAL A 230 11.97 3.79 -34.13
CA VAL A 230 12.77 2.73 -33.50
C VAL A 230 14.03 2.38 -34.29
N GLN A 231 15.19 2.76 -33.75
CA GLN A 231 16.49 2.44 -34.31
C GLN A 231 17.01 1.11 -33.76
N ARG A 232 16.85 0.05 -34.55
CA ARG A 232 17.28 -1.31 -34.21
C ARG A 232 18.80 -1.44 -34.32
N LYS A 233 19.43 -1.99 -33.27
CA LYS A 233 20.86 -2.33 -33.27
C LYS A 233 21.05 -3.82 -32.98
N GLN A 234 22.17 -4.38 -33.44
CA GLN A 234 22.57 -5.74 -33.07
C GLN A 234 22.92 -5.78 -31.58
N HIS A 235 22.36 -6.77 -30.87
CA HIS A 235 22.61 -7.01 -29.45
C HIS A 235 22.27 -8.45 -29.07
N ASP A 236 22.76 -8.89 -27.91
CA ASP A 236 22.56 -10.24 -27.38
C ASP A 236 21.89 -10.19 -26.00
N ILE A 237 21.96 -11.30 -25.26
CA ILE A 237 21.41 -11.44 -23.91
C ILE A 237 22.02 -10.47 -22.89
N ARG A 238 23.15 -9.81 -23.18
CA ARG A 238 23.82 -8.88 -22.26
C ARG A 238 23.06 -7.56 -22.12
N GLY A 239 22.24 -7.20 -23.12
CA GLY A 239 21.43 -6.00 -23.04
C GLY A 239 21.01 -5.44 -24.38
N CYS A 240 19.79 -4.88 -24.44
CA CYS A 240 19.31 -4.17 -25.62
C CYS A 240 20.13 -2.90 -25.90
N ARG A 241 20.49 -2.69 -27.16
CA ARG A 241 21.19 -1.49 -27.67
C ARG A 241 20.33 -0.64 -28.61
N CYS A 242 19.06 -0.99 -28.79
CA CYS A 242 18.14 -0.21 -29.63
C CYS A 242 17.91 1.17 -29.02
N ILE A 243 17.66 2.15 -29.88
CA ILE A 243 17.33 3.52 -29.49
C ILE A 243 15.89 3.79 -29.93
N PHE A 244 15.11 4.37 -29.03
CA PHE A 244 13.71 4.71 -29.25
C PHE A 244 13.58 6.23 -29.18
N LEU A 245 13.09 6.85 -30.25
CA LEU A 245 12.67 8.25 -30.19
C LEU A 245 11.26 8.27 -29.63
N VAL A 246 11.07 8.97 -28.52
CA VAL A 246 9.76 9.11 -27.88
C VAL A 246 9.35 10.57 -27.82
N GLU A 247 8.05 10.83 -27.86
CA GLU A 247 7.45 12.14 -27.62
C GLU A 247 6.58 12.08 -26.37
N TYR A 248 6.86 12.94 -25.40
CA TYR A 248 6.14 12.98 -24.14
C TYR A 248 4.78 13.67 -24.26
N ASP A 249 3.76 13.11 -23.63
CA ASP A 249 2.39 13.61 -23.75
C ASP A 249 2.18 14.94 -23.00
N HIS A 250 2.90 15.17 -21.90
CA HIS A 250 2.67 16.33 -21.03
C HIS A 250 3.30 17.63 -21.54
N ASP A 251 4.43 17.58 -22.25
CA ASP A 251 5.14 18.77 -22.75
C ASP A 251 5.49 18.73 -24.24
N ARG A 252 5.14 17.65 -24.96
CA ARG A 252 5.43 17.44 -26.38
C ARG A 252 6.94 17.43 -26.70
N SER A 253 7.80 17.33 -25.69
CA SER A 253 9.23 17.21 -25.89
C SER A 253 9.58 15.82 -26.44
N GLN A 254 10.66 15.75 -27.22
CA GLN A 254 11.14 14.51 -27.81
C GLN A 254 12.50 14.12 -27.25
N GLU A 255 12.68 12.83 -26.99
CA GLU A 255 13.92 12.31 -26.41
C GLU A 255 14.30 10.95 -27.02
N LYS A 256 15.59 10.71 -27.22
CA LYS A 256 16.12 9.40 -27.59
C LYS A 256 16.47 8.62 -26.34
N VAL A 257 15.75 7.54 -26.09
CA VAL A 257 15.91 6.72 -24.88
C VAL A 257 16.31 5.28 -25.21
N SER A 258 16.89 4.60 -24.22
CA SER A 258 17.18 3.17 -24.29
C SER A 258 16.00 2.34 -23.77
N LEU A 259 15.96 1.05 -24.10
CA LEU A 259 14.88 0.15 -23.64
C LEU A 259 14.71 0.14 -22.11
N ARG A 260 15.80 0.30 -21.35
CA ARG A 260 15.76 0.24 -19.87
C ARG A 260 14.94 1.36 -19.23
N ARG A 261 14.67 2.43 -19.98
CA ARG A 261 13.85 3.56 -19.53
C ARG A 261 12.38 3.40 -19.91
N LEU A 262 12.02 2.31 -20.58
CA LEU A 262 10.67 2.09 -21.10
C LEU A 262 9.99 0.93 -20.37
N SER A 263 8.74 1.16 -20.00
CA SER A 263 7.80 0.14 -19.58
C SER A 263 6.63 0.11 -20.56
N ARG A 264 6.15 -1.09 -20.88
CA ARG A 264 5.00 -1.26 -21.79
C ARG A 264 3.70 -1.25 -21.02
N ARG A 265 2.63 -0.82 -21.67
CA ARG A 265 1.27 -1.03 -21.15
C ARG A 265 0.92 -2.53 -21.16
N PRO A 266 0.18 -3.03 -20.15
CA PRO A 266 -0.44 -4.35 -20.22
C PRO A 266 -1.30 -4.46 -21.48
N LYS A 267 -1.22 -5.61 -22.16
CA LYS A 267 -2.15 -5.94 -23.25
C LYS A 267 -3.28 -6.70 -22.57
N TYR A 268 -4.50 -6.20 -22.67
CA TYR A 268 -5.68 -6.82 -22.07
C TYR A 268 -5.66 -8.34 -22.26
N PHE A 269 -5.91 -9.09 -21.19
CA PHE A 269 -6.24 -10.52 -21.24
C PHE A 269 -7.74 -10.70 -21.47
#